data_AF-A0AAN2D8B7-F1
#
_entry.id   AF-A0AAN2D8B7-F1
#
_cell.length_a   1.000
_cell.length_b   1.000
_cell.length_c   1.000
_cell.angle_alpha   90.00
_cell.angle_beta   90.00
_cell.angle_gamma   90.00
#
_symmetry.space_group_name_H-M   'P 1'
#
loop_
_entity.id
_entity.type
_entity.pdbx_description
1 polymer ?
#
loop_
_entity_poly.entity_id
_entity_poly.type
_entity_poly.pdbx_seq_one_letter_code
_entity_poly.pdbx_strand_id
1 'polypeptide(L)'
;MPIHELNEPIKVVIPLVEHEDIREDLIFNLNKLECLDLSYHDIERCLYINPKGVTKASTVLNHFGKDFVAFGNDQNDISLFKNAIYGVQIGDYPYLNNFADEVIPAINAVIAEKIRLLFEKF
;
A
#
# COMPACT_ATOMS: atom_id res chain seq x y z
N MET A 1 4.74 -23.30 1.70
CA MET A 1 5.68 -23.27 0.57
C MET A 1 7.05 -22.90 1.11
N PRO A 2 8.07 -23.74 0.95
CA PRO A 2 9.45 -23.40 1.29
C PRO A 2 9.96 -22.17 0.53
N ILE A 3 10.85 -21.38 1.14
CA ILE A 3 11.34 -20.13 0.53
C ILE A 3 12.09 -20.35 -0.79
N HIS A 4 12.74 -21.51 -0.95
CA HIS A 4 13.46 -21.88 -2.15
C HIS A 4 12.54 -22.27 -3.32
N GLU A 5 11.24 -22.42 -3.07
CA GLU A 5 10.23 -22.68 -4.10
C GLU A 5 9.51 -21.39 -4.55
N LEU A 6 9.79 -20.24 -3.91
CA LEU A 6 9.31 -18.93 -4.36
C LEU A 6 10.09 -18.50 -5.61
N ASN A 7 9.50 -18.74 -6.77
CA ASN A 7 9.99 -18.20 -8.04
C ASN A 7 9.36 -16.82 -8.26
N GLU A 8 10.19 -15.79 -8.43
CA GLU A 8 9.79 -14.42 -8.80
C GLU A 8 8.81 -13.72 -7.82
N PRO A 9 9.16 -13.58 -6.53
CA PRO A 9 8.31 -12.87 -5.58
C PRO A 9 8.14 -11.39 -5.98
N ILE A 10 6.88 -10.96 -6.15
CA ILE A 10 6.53 -9.56 -6.46
C ILE A 10 6.62 -8.67 -5.21
N LYS A 11 6.44 -9.26 -4.03
CA LYS A 11 6.48 -8.58 -2.73
C LYS A 11 6.84 -9.57 -1.63
N VAL A 12 7.65 -9.11 -0.67
CA VAL A 12 7.96 -9.87 0.55
C VAL A 12 7.55 -9.05 1.77
N VAL A 13 6.96 -9.71 2.76
CA VAL A 13 6.61 -9.12 4.06
C VAL A 13 7.27 -9.97 5.13
N ILE A 14 8.10 -9.35 5.97
CA ILE A 14 8.80 -10.02 7.06
C ILE A 14 8.27 -9.46 8.38
N PRO A 15 7.52 -10.24 9.16
CA PRO A 15 7.16 -9.86 10.53
C PRO A 15 8.42 -9.81 11.40
N LEU A 16 8.61 -8.71 12.13
CA LEU A 16 9.73 -8.48 13.03
C LEU A 16 9.31 -8.38 14.50
N VAL A 17 8.08 -8.78 14.83
CA VAL A 17 7.48 -8.66 16.18
C VAL A 17 8.40 -9.16 17.31
N GLU A 18 9.13 -10.25 17.10
CA GLU A 18 10.05 -10.86 18.07
C GLU A 18 11.53 -10.51 17.83
N HIS A 19 11.82 -9.75 16.77
CA HIS A 19 13.17 -9.50 16.23
C HIS A 19 13.35 -8.03 15.80
N GLU A 20 12.76 -7.08 16.53
CA GLU A 20 12.92 -5.64 16.24
C GLU A 20 14.37 -5.17 16.38
N ASP A 21 15.17 -5.88 17.17
CA ASP A 21 16.59 -5.59 17.39
C ASP A 21 17.43 -5.67 16.12
N ILE A 22 17.07 -6.54 15.17
CA ILE A 22 17.78 -6.70 13.89
C ILE A 22 17.25 -5.79 12.78
N ARG A 23 16.19 -5.01 13.04
CA ARG A 23 15.48 -4.23 12.00
C ARG A 23 16.40 -3.29 11.23
N GLU A 24 17.14 -2.46 11.95
CA GLU A 24 18.02 -1.44 11.34
C GLU A 24 19.14 -2.07 10.52
N ASP A 25 19.76 -3.14 11.05
CA ASP A 25 20.81 -3.88 10.35
C ASP A 25 20.27 -4.58 9.10
N LEU A 26 19.08 -5.14 9.16
CA LEU A 26 18.42 -5.77 8.02
C LEU A 26 18.11 -4.75 6.93
N ILE A 27 17.51 -3.60 7.29
CA ILE A 27 17.21 -2.51 6.37
C ILE A 27 18.52 -1.98 5.74
N PHE A 28 19.55 -1.74 6.55
CA PHE A 28 20.84 -1.27 6.07
C PHE A 28 21.46 -2.23 5.03
N ASN A 29 21.44 -3.53 5.30
CA ASN A 29 22.00 -4.51 4.38
C ASN A 29 21.17 -4.68 3.10
N LEU A 30 19.84 -4.69 3.19
CA LEU A 30 18.96 -4.80 2.02
C LEU A 30 19.05 -3.56 1.11
N ASN A 31 19.21 -2.36 1.67
CA ASN A 31 19.38 -1.13 0.89
C ASN A 31 20.60 -1.14 -0.04
N LYS A 32 21.63 -1.94 0.27
CA LYS A 32 22.82 -2.11 -0.59
C LYS A 32 22.52 -2.78 -1.93
N LEU A 33 21.37 -3.43 -2.06
CA LEU A 33 20.97 -4.07 -3.32
C LEU A 33 20.49 -3.05 -4.37
N GLU A 34 20.17 -1.82 -3.95
CA GLU A 34 19.76 -0.69 -4.80
C GLU A 34 18.53 -0.93 -5.72
N CYS A 35 17.95 -2.13 -5.69
CA CYS A 35 16.82 -2.58 -6.51
C CYS A 35 15.53 -2.80 -5.71
N LEU A 36 15.54 -2.44 -4.41
CA LEU A 36 14.41 -2.61 -3.50
C LEU A 36 13.94 -1.26 -2.96
N ASP A 37 12.63 -1.15 -2.75
CA ASP A 37 12.01 -0.16 -1.86
C ASP A 37 11.60 -0.86 -0.56
N LEU A 38 12.12 -0.37 0.56
CA LEU A 38 11.89 -0.90 1.90
C LEU A 38 10.98 0.05 2.69
N SER A 39 9.96 -0.49 3.35
CA SER A 39 9.14 0.28 4.28
C SER A 39 8.79 -0.54 5.50
N TYR A 40 8.95 0.03 6.69
CA TYR A 40 8.52 -0.61 7.92
C TYR A 40 7.14 -0.07 8.35
N HIS A 41 6.25 -0.95 8.75
CA HIS A 41 4.90 -0.60 9.22
C HIS A 41 4.82 -0.76 10.73
N ASP A 42 4.84 0.35 11.48
CA ASP A 42 4.99 0.35 12.94
C ASP A 42 3.88 -0.41 13.70
N ILE A 43 2.65 -0.34 13.21
CA ILE A 43 1.50 -0.99 13.87
C ILE A 43 1.57 -2.51 13.70
N GLU A 44 1.83 -2.99 12.48
CA GLU A 44 1.93 -4.41 12.14
C GLU A 44 3.28 -5.03 12.53
N ARG A 45 4.29 -4.19 12.78
CA ARG A 45 5.69 -4.58 13.00
C ARG A 45 6.24 -5.45 11.89
N CYS A 46 6.01 -5.00 10.65
CA CYS A 46 6.39 -5.71 9.44
C CYS A 46 7.34 -4.87 8.58
N LEU A 47 8.42 -5.49 8.11
CA LEU A 47 9.23 -4.96 7.03
C LEU A 47 8.65 -5.41 5.69
N TYR A 48 8.23 -4.42 4.90
CA TYR A 48 7.77 -4.59 3.53
C TYR A 48 8.93 -4.37 2.57
N ILE A 49 9.09 -5.31 1.64
CA ILE A 49 10.12 -5.31 0.61
C ILE A 49 9.42 -5.38 -0.74
N ASN A 50 9.55 -4.31 -1.54
CA ASN A 50 9.02 -4.24 -2.90
C ASN A 50 10.18 -4.03 -3.89
N PRO A 51 10.02 -4.43 -5.16
CA PRO A 51 10.90 -3.97 -6.22
C PRO A 51 10.90 -2.44 -6.29
N LYS A 52 12.06 -1.85 -6.55
CA LYS A 52 12.23 -0.41 -6.60
C LYS A 52 11.30 0.25 -7.61
N GLY A 53 10.62 1.30 -7.18
CA GLY A 53 9.67 2.07 -7.98
C GLY A 53 8.32 1.39 -8.17
N VAL A 54 8.09 0.20 -7.59
CA VAL A 54 6.82 -0.54 -7.72
C VAL A 54 5.92 -0.25 -6.52
N THR A 55 4.89 0.55 -6.77
CA THR A 55 3.80 0.91 -5.84
C THR A 55 2.44 0.70 -6.51
N LYS A 56 1.36 0.63 -5.71
CA LYS A 56 -0.03 0.62 -6.23
C LYS A 56 -0.26 1.74 -7.27
N ALA A 57 0.21 2.95 -6.96
CA ALA A 57 0.11 4.11 -7.84
C ALA A 57 0.87 3.92 -9.16
N SER A 58 2.15 3.50 -9.08
CA SER A 58 2.96 3.30 -10.29
C SER A 58 2.35 2.25 -11.22
N THR A 59 1.76 1.19 -10.66
CA THR A 59 1.09 0.16 -11.46
C THR A 59 -0.11 0.76 -12.19
N VAL A 60 -0.96 1.53 -11.49
CA VAL A 60 -2.11 2.16 -12.13
C VAL A 60 -1.69 3.15 -13.21
N LEU A 61 -0.74 4.02 -12.91
CA LEU A 61 -0.25 5.03 -13.85
C LEU A 61 0.41 4.41 -15.09
N ASN A 62 1.15 3.31 -14.93
CA ASN A 62 1.85 2.65 -16.04
C ASN A 62 0.92 1.83 -16.93
N HIS A 63 -0.17 1.27 -16.39
CA HIS A 63 -1.05 0.35 -17.13
C HIS A 63 -2.40 0.95 -17.55
N PHE A 64 -2.92 1.89 -16.77
CA PHE A 64 -4.27 2.44 -16.96
C PHE A 64 -4.27 3.97 -17.16
N GLY A 65 -3.17 4.65 -16.81
CA GLY A 65 -3.01 6.08 -17.00
C GLY A 65 -3.45 6.91 -15.80
N LYS A 66 -3.74 8.19 -16.06
CA LYS A 66 -4.21 9.15 -15.06
C LYS A 66 -5.74 9.08 -14.94
N ASP A 67 -6.31 9.86 -14.02
CA ASP A 67 -7.75 10.04 -13.86
C ASP A 67 -8.50 8.81 -13.33
N PHE A 68 -8.04 8.30 -12.19
CA PHE A 68 -8.68 7.19 -11.48
C PHE A 68 -9.18 7.60 -10.09
N VAL A 69 -10.28 6.96 -9.67
CA VAL A 69 -10.77 7.01 -8.29
C VAL A 69 -10.11 5.88 -7.50
N ALA A 70 -9.64 6.19 -6.28
CA ALA A 70 -8.97 5.22 -5.41
C ALA A 70 -9.80 4.90 -4.18
N PHE A 71 -9.81 3.63 -3.80
CA PHE A 71 -10.30 3.14 -2.52
C PHE A 71 -9.13 2.49 -1.78
N GLY A 72 -8.91 2.86 -0.53
CA GLY A 72 -7.74 2.42 0.24
C GLY A 72 -8.00 2.43 1.73
N ASN A 73 -7.23 1.67 2.48
CA ASN A 73 -7.44 1.47 3.91
C ASN A 73 -6.14 1.45 4.73
N ASP A 74 -4.99 1.60 4.09
CA ASP A 74 -3.69 1.35 4.73
C ASP A 74 -2.57 2.25 4.19
N GLN A 75 -1.37 2.18 4.78
CA GLN A 75 -0.19 2.97 4.45
C GLN A 75 0.17 2.91 2.96
N ASN A 76 0.06 1.72 2.35
CA ASN A 76 0.47 1.51 0.96
C ASN A 76 -0.49 2.17 -0.05
N ASP A 77 -1.63 2.71 0.40
CA ASP A 77 -2.58 3.48 -0.40
C ASP A 77 -2.26 4.98 -0.45
N ILE A 78 -1.37 5.49 0.41
CA ILE A 78 -1.02 6.92 0.44
C ILE A 78 -0.54 7.41 -0.93
N SER A 79 0.36 6.66 -1.58
CA SER A 79 0.85 7.02 -2.92
C SER A 79 -0.28 6.93 -3.95
N LEU A 80 -1.20 5.97 -3.80
CA LEU A 80 -2.34 5.80 -4.69
C LEU A 80 -3.27 7.03 -4.60
N PHE A 81 -3.56 7.51 -3.39
CA PHE A 81 -4.43 8.66 -3.16
C PHE A 81 -3.83 9.95 -3.68
N LYS A 82 -2.51 10.17 -3.50
CA LYS A 82 -1.79 11.34 -4.05
C LYS A 82 -1.87 11.47 -5.58
N ASN A 83 -2.16 10.38 -6.27
CA ASN A 83 -2.24 10.34 -7.74
C ASN A 83 -3.68 10.16 -8.24
N ALA A 84 -4.65 9.90 -7.36
CA ALA A 84 -6.05 9.73 -7.70
C ALA A 84 -6.71 11.10 -7.94
N ILE A 85 -7.77 11.14 -8.74
CA ILE A 85 -8.63 12.32 -8.85
C ILE A 85 -9.65 12.41 -7.70
N TYR A 86 -9.86 11.28 -7.01
CA TYR A 86 -10.68 11.20 -5.82
C TYR A 86 -10.27 9.97 -4.98
N GLY A 87 -9.90 10.18 -3.72
CA GLY A 87 -9.49 9.13 -2.78
C GLY A 87 -10.53 8.89 -1.68
N VAL A 88 -11.02 7.65 -1.55
CA VAL A 88 -11.94 7.22 -0.50
C VAL A 88 -11.22 6.32 0.48
N GLN A 89 -10.98 6.82 1.69
CA GLN A 89 -10.50 5.99 2.78
C GLN A 89 -11.61 5.09 3.32
N ILE A 90 -11.29 3.81 3.48
CA ILE A 90 -12.11 2.81 4.15
C ILE A 90 -11.57 2.59 5.56
N GLY A 91 -12.43 2.75 6.57
CA GLY A 91 -12.04 2.59 7.97
C GLY A 91 -11.25 3.79 8.49
N ASP A 92 -10.44 3.56 9.51
CA ASP A 92 -9.92 4.61 10.40
C ASP A 92 -8.38 4.66 10.48
N TYR A 93 -7.68 4.15 9.45
CA TYR A 93 -6.22 4.25 9.40
C TYR A 93 -5.78 5.74 9.47
N PRO A 94 -5.09 6.15 10.55
CA PRO A 94 -4.98 7.56 10.90
C PRO A 94 -4.12 8.37 9.92
N TYR A 95 -3.12 7.73 9.29
CA TYR A 95 -2.18 8.42 8.42
C TYR A 95 -2.67 8.56 6.97
N LEU A 96 -3.71 7.83 6.57
CA LEU A 96 -4.27 7.92 5.21
C LEU A 96 -5.26 9.08 5.08
N ASN A 97 -5.89 9.50 6.19
CA ASN A 97 -6.97 10.50 6.20
C ASN A 97 -6.51 11.84 5.61
N ASN A 98 -5.25 12.22 5.87
CA ASN A 98 -4.63 13.43 5.34
C ASN A 98 -4.54 13.49 3.80
N PHE A 99 -4.77 12.37 3.11
CA PHE A 99 -4.72 12.24 1.66
C PHE A 99 -6.08 11.87 1.06
N ALA A 100 -7.11 11.66 1.87
CA ALA A 100 -8.44 11.23 1.43
C ALA A 100 -9.35 12.43 1.19
N ASP A 101 -10.16 12.37 0.13
CA ASP A 101 -11.27 13.31 -0.09
C ASP A 101 -12.49 12.95 0.76
N GLU A 102 -12.66 11.66 1.06
CA GLU A 102 -13.77 11.14 1.84
C GLU A 102 -13.33 9.93 2.67
N VAL A 103 -13.91 9.80 3.87
CA VAL A 103 -13.71 8.65 4.77
C VAL A 103 -15.04 7.96 4.98
N ILE A 104 -15.10 6.65 4.75
CA ILE A 104 -16.30 5.82 4.94
C ILE A 104 -15.99 4.61 5.83
N PRO A 105 -16.98 4.06 6.57
CA PRO A 105 -16.75 2.88 7.39
C PRO A 105 -16.46 1.64 6.53
N ALA A 106 -15.74 0.67 7.12
CA ALA A 106 -15.45 -0.63 6.53
C ALA A 106 -16.68 -1.56 6.49
N ILE A 107 -17.76 -1.11 5.85
CA ILE A 107 -19.03 -1.83 5.70
C ILE A 107 -19.26 -2.08 4.22
N ASN A 108 -19.31 -3.35 3.81
CA ASN A 108 -19.41 -3.75 2.40
C ASN A 108 -20.54 -3.06 1.63
N ALA A 109 -21.73 -2.91 2.24
CA ALA A 109 -22.86 -2.22 1.61
C ALA A 109 -22.58 -0.73 1.35
N VAL A 110 -21.88 -0.05 2.27
CA VAL A 110 -21.50 1.36 2.13
C VAL A 110 -20.42 1.53 1.06
N ILE A 111 -19.44 0.62 1.03
CA ILE A 111 -18.39 0.60 0.02
C ILE A 111 -18.98 0.37 -1.38
N ALA A 112 -19.86 -0.62 -1.53
CA ALA A 112 -20.49 -0.96 -2.80
C ALA A 112 -21.34 0.21 -3.34
N GLU A 113 -22.14 0.84 -2.47
CA GLU A 113 -22.92 2.01 -2.87
C GLU A 113 -22.03 3.21 -3.24
N LYS A 114 -20.92 3.41 -2.50
CA LYS A 114 -19.95 4.45 -2.84
C LYS A 114 -19.30 4.22 -4.20
N ILE A 115 -18.90 2.98 -4.52
CA ILE A 115 -18.37 2.62 -5.84
C ILE A 115 -19.39 2.98 -6.93
N ARG A 116 -20.67 2.60 -6.75
CA ARG A 116 -21.74 2.91 -7.72
C ARG A 116 -21.89 4.42 -7.93
N LEU A 117 -21.97 5.20 -6.85
CA LEU A 117 -22.15 6.65 -6.91
C LEU A 117 -20.97 7.36 -7.59
N LEU A 118 -19.74 6.93 -7.32
CA LEU A 118 -18.55 7.53 -7.94
C LEU A 118 -18.41 7.14 -9.41
N PHE A 119 -18.86 5.95 -9.79
CA PHE A 119 -18.89 5.52 -11.20
C PHE A 119 -19.89 6.33 -12.04
N GLU A 120 -20.95 6.88 -11.45
CA GLU A 120 -21.88 7.78 -12.15
C GLU A 120 -21.36 9.23 -12.23
N LYS A 121 -20.45 9.60 -11.33
CA LYS A 121 -19.92 10.96 -11.19
C LYS A 121 -18.72 11.24 -12.10
N PHE A 122 -17.87 10.24 -12.32
CA PHE A 122 -16.62 10.32 -13.08
C PHE A 122 -16.72 9.47 -14.34
#